data_AF-A0A2E4EKR5-F1
#
_entry.id   AF-A0A2E4EKR5-F1
#
_cell.length_a   1.000
_cell.length_b   1.000
_cell.length_c   1.000
_cell.angle_alpha   90.00
_cell.angle_beta   90.00
_cell.angle_gamma   90.00
#
_symmetry.space_group_name_H-M   'P 1'
#
loop_
_entity.id
_entity.type
_entity.pdbx_description
1 polymer ?
#
loop_
_entity_poly.entity_id
_entity_poly.type
_entity_poly.pdbx_seq_one_letter_code
_entity_poly.pdbx_strand_id
1 'polypeptide(L)'
;MTEKKKILLLDIIDRKANIKLMIHEGSSFKEISQILEALEKEAYIEYQNQKIRLTQKGSNYLNESKNLIKKRDKETWIEPESKNKIPKLEKGFIFLPNQNEIHF
;
A
#
# COMPACT_ATOMS: atom_id res chain seq x y z
N MET A 1 -2.57 -7.86 14.41
CA MET A 1 -2.66 -8.07 12.95
C MET A 1 -3.84 -7.24 12.47
N THR A 2 -3.66 -6.31 11.53
CA THR A 2 -4.77 -5.42 11.12
C THR A 2 -5.65 -6.17 10.12
N GLU A 3 -6.89 -6.50 10.48
CA GLU A 3 -7.88 -7.17 9.61
C GLU A 3 -7.93 -6.56 8.20
N LYS A 4 -7.81 -5.23 8.10
CA LYS A 4 -7.71 -4.51 6.81
C LYS A 4 -6.58 -5.02 5.90
N LYS A 5 -5.38 -5.27 6.43
CA LYS A 5 -4.23 -5.76 5.64
C LYS A 5 -4.47 -7.18 5.11
N LYS A 6 -5.15 -8.02 5.89
CA LYS A 6 -5.54 -9.38 5.50
C LYS A 6 -6.52 -9.35 4.33
N ILE A 7 -7.57 -8.53 4.44
CA ILE A 7 -8.58 -8.41 3.39
C ILE A 7 -7.97 -7.76 2.13
N LEU A 8 -7.06 -6.80 2.29
CA LEU A 8 -6.33 -6.18 1.17
C LEU A 8 -5.48 -7.20 0.40
N LEU A 9 -4.75 -8.08 1.11
CA LEU A 9 -3.96 -9.13 0.45
C LEU A 9 -4.87 -10.11 -0.30
N LEU A 10 -6.01 -10.50 0.27
CA LEU A 10 -7.00 -11.33 -0.41
C LEU A 10 -7.55 -10.64 -1.68
N ASP A 11 -7.87 -9.34 -1.61
CA ASP A 11 -8.32 -8.55 -2.76
C ASP A 11 -7.24 -8.46 -3.85
N ILE A 12 -5.97 -8.33 -3.46
CA ILE A 12 -4.83 -8.33 -4.39
C ILE A 12 -4.71 -9.69 -5.11
N ILE A 13 -4.85 -10.79 -4.38
CA ILE A 13 -4.80 -12.15 -4.94
C ILE A 13 -5.99 -12.38 -5.89
N ASP A 14 -7.20 -11.95 -5.51
CA ASP A 14 -8.42 -12.08 -6.32
C ASP A 14 -8.29 -11.36 -7.67
N ARG A 15 -7.83 -10.11 -7.63
CA ARG A 15 -7.68 -9.26 -8.82
C ARG A 15 -6.38 -9.51 -9.58
N LYS A 16 -5.52 -10.41 -9.10
CA LYS A 16 -4.15 -10.62 -9.60
C LYS A 16 -3.36 -9.30 -9.66
N ALA A 17 -3.61 -8.42 -8.70
CA ALA A 17 -3.03 -7.09 -8.62
C ALA A 17 -1.58 -7.15 -8.11
N ASN A 18 -0.87 -6.02 -8.25
CA ASN A 18 0.52 -5.93 -7.83
C ASN A 18 0.63 -5.71 -6.31
N ILE A 19 1.49 -6.50 -5.66
CA ILE A 19 1.79 -6.42 -4.22
C ILE A 19 2.39 -5.07 -3.81
N LYS A 20 2.91 -4.29 -4.78
CA LYS A 20 3.34 -2.90 -4.59
C LYS A 20 2.32 -2.02 -3.88
N LEU A 21 1.02 -2.31 -4.01
CA LEU A 21 -0.03 -1.58 -3.30
C LEU A 21 0.13 -1.68 -1.77
N MET A 22 0.43 -2.87 -1.24
CA MET A 22 0.71 -3.04 0.20
C MET A 22 1.99 -2.36 0.63
N ILE A 23 3.01 -2.36 -0.23
CA ILE A 23 4.28 -1.66 0.04
C ILE A 23 4.02 -0.14 0.14
N HIS A 24 3.17 0.41 -0.72
CA HIS A 24 2.76 1.81 -0.67
C HIS A 24 1.98 2.14 0.61
N GLU A 25 1.17 1.22 1.13
CA GLU A 25 0.51 1.36 2.44
C GLU A 25 1.45 1.13 3.64
N GLY A 26 2.75 0.98 3.41
CA GLY A 26 3.77 0.87 4.45
C GLY A 26 3.97 -0.55 5.00
N SER A 27 3.44 -1.59 4.33
CA SER A 27 3.71 -2.97 4.72
C SER A 27 5.07 -3.45 4.22
N SER A 28 5.84 -4.06 5.13
CA SER A 28 7.12 -4.68 4.78
C SER A 28 6.91 -6.05 4.12
N PHE A 29 7.87 -6.49 3.30
CA PHE A 29 7.83 -7.83 2.71
C PHE A 29 7.70 -8.95 3.75
N LYS A 30 8.34 -8.78 4.92
CA LYS A 30 8.24 -9.73 6.03
C LYS A 30 6.80 -9.84 6.55
N GLU A 31 6.12 -8.72 6.74
CA GLU A 31 4.71 -8.72 7.17
C GLU A 31 3.81 -9.40 6.13
N ILE A 32 4.06 -9.13 4.84
CA ILE A 32 3.27 -9.71 3.75
C ILE A 32 3.40 -11.24 3.76
N SER A 33 4.63 -11.77 3.90
CA SER A 33 4.85 -13.21 4.02
C SER A 33 4.15 -13.81 5.24
N GLN A 34 4.21 -13.13 6.39
CA GLN A 34 3.52 -13.58 7.60
C GLN A 34 1.99 -13.64 7.43
N ILE A 35 1.41 -12.64 6.75
CA ILE A 35 -0.04 -12.64 6.45
C ILE A 35 -0.37 -13.78 5.47
N LEU A 36 0.48 -14.01 4.47
CA LEU A 36 0.29 -15.08 3.49
C LEU A 36 0.30 -16.46 4.15
N GLU A 37 1.28 -16.74 5.02
CA GLU A 37 1.34 -17.98 5.80
C GLU A 37 0.11 -18.16 6.69
N ALA A 38 -0.39 -17.09 7.30
CA ALA A 38 -1.61 -17.14 8.12
C ALA A 38 -2.85 -17.47 7.27
N LEU A 39 -2.98 -16.85 6.09
CA LEU A 39 -4.09 -17.12 5.17
C LEU A 39 -4.07 -18.55 4.63
N GLU A 40 -2.88 -19.10 4.40
CA GLU A 40 -2.71 -20.49 3.99
C GLU A 40 -3.12 -21.44 5.12
N LYS A 41 -2.65 -21.20 6.36
CA LYS A 41 -3.04 -22.00 7.54
C LYS A 41 -4.54 -21.99 7.79
N GLU A 42 -5.21 -20.86 7.52
CA GLU A 42 -6.66 -20.71 7.69
C GLU A 42 -7.47 -21.23 6.49
N ALA A 43 -6.80 -21.79 5.47
CA ALA A 43 -7.39 -22.31 4.24
C ALA A 43 -8.17 -21.28 3.41
N TYR A 44 -7.78 -20.01 3.48
CA TYR A 44 -8.35 -18.95 2.62
C TYR A 44 -7.68 -18.87 1.25
N ILE A 45 -6.43 -19.34 1.14
CA ILE A 45 -5.67 -19.39 -0.10
C ILE A 45 -5.11 -20.80 -0.31
N GLU A 46 -4.91 -21.17 -1.57
CA GLU A 46 -4.30 -22.42 -1.99
C GLU A 46 -3.18 -22.15 -3.00
N TYR A 47 -2.12 -22.94 -2.94
CA TYR A 47 -1.06 -22.95 -3.95
C TYR A 47 -1.38 -24.00 -5.01
N GLN A 48 -1.74 -23.55 -6.22
CA GLN A 48 -1.94 -24.42 -7.37
C GLN A 48 -0.99 -23.99 -8.51
N ASN A 49 -0.15 -24.91 -8.97
CA ASN A 49 0.74 -24.70 -10.13
C ASN A 49 1.58 -23.42 -10.03
N GLN A 50 2.27 -23.24 -8.89
CA GLN A 50 3.10 -22.06 -8.59
C GLN A 50 2.33 -20.73 -8.56
N LYS A 51 1.00 -20.78 -8.50
CA LYS A 51 0.13 -19.61 -8.39
C LYS A 51 -0.70 -19.72 -7.11
N ILE A 52 -0.85 -18.58 -6.45
CA ILE A 52 -1.72 -18.44 -5.29
C ILE A 52 -3.13 -18.17 -5.80
N ARG A 53 -4.10 -18.97 -5.36
CA ARG A 53 -5.52 -18.81 -5.67
C ARG A 53 -6.32 -18.71 -4.38
N LEU A 54 -7.45 -18.02 -4.45
CA LEU A 54 -8.42 -18.01 -3.36
C LEU A 54 -9.23 -19.30 -3.36
N THR A 55 -9.42 -19.87 -2.17
CA THR A 55 -10.38 -20.94 -1.98
C THR A 55 -11.80 -20.36 -1.97
N GLN A 56 -12.82 -21.24 -2.06
CA GLN A 56 -14.22 -20.81 -1.92
C GLN A 56 -14.46 -20.08 -0.59
N LYS A 57 -13.80 -20.54 0.49
CA LYS A 57 -13.84 -19.92 1.81
C LYS A 57 -13.23 -18.51 1.79
N GLY A 58 -12.08 -18.35 1.12
CA GLY A 58 -11.43 -17.05 0.93
C GLY A 58 -12.29 -16.06 0.14
N SER A 59 -12.92 -16.55 -0.93
CA SER A 59 -13.80 -15.73 -1.78
C SER A 59 -15.03 -15.24 -1.02
N ASN A 60 -15.67 -16.11 -0.23
CA ASN A 60 -16.82 -15.72 0.60
C ASN A 60 -16.43 -14.69 1.65
N TYR A 61 -15.34 -14.94 2.39
CA TYR A 61 -14.85 -14.00 3.41
C TYR A 61 -14.46 -12.64 2.82
N LEU A 62 -13.84 -12.62 1.63
CA LEU A 62 -13.54 -11.39 0.91
C LEU A 62 -14.82 -10.63 0.54
N ASN A 63 -15.84 -11.32 0.03
CA ASN A 63 -17.10 -10.69 -0.35
C ASN A 63 -17.85 -10.09 0.84
N GLU A 64 -17.88 -10.78 1.98
CA GLU A 64 -18.47 -10.28 3.23
C GLU A 64 -17.70 -9.07 3.78
N SER A 65 -16.37 -9.10 3.61
CA SER A 65 -15.46 -8.09 4.15
C SER A 65 -15.16 -6.92 3.20
N LYS A 66 -15.70 -6.93 1.97
CA LYS A 66 -15.47 -5.87 0.95
C LYS A 66 -15.85 -4.47 1.44
N ASN A 67 -16.83 -4.39 2.34
CA ASN A 67 -17.27 -3.12 2.93
C ASN A 67 -16.21 -2.48 3.85
N LEU A 68 -15.25 -3.25 4.37
CA LEU A 68 -14.19 -2.78 5.26
C LEU A 68 -13.02 -2.13 4.51
N ILE A 69 -12.85 -2.46 3.21
CA ILE A 69 -11.77 -1.96 2.35
C ILE A 69 -12.24 -0.84 1.42
N LYS A 70 -13.53 -0.74 1.11
CA LYS A 70 -14.06 0.40 0.34
C LYS A 70 -13.67 1.68 1.07
N LYS A 71 -12.74 2.45 0.49
CA LYS A 71 -12.33 3.78 0.97
C LYS A 71 -13.58 4.65 1.05
N ARG A 72 -14.19 4.73 2.25
CA ARG A 72 -15.28 5.67 2.56
C ARG A 72 -14.78 7.11 2.53
N ASP A 73 -13.48 7.29 2.72
CA ASP A 73 -12.87 8.60 2.90
C ASP A 73 -12.40 9.19 1.56
N LYS A 74 -13.27 10.02 0.96
CA LYS A 74 -13.04 10.67 -0.34
C LYS A 74 -11.86 11.64 -0.30
N GLU A 75 -11.46 12.11 0.89
CA GLU A 75 -10.29 13.00 1.04
C GLU A 75 -8.97 12.28 0.70
N THR A 76 -8.93 10.95 0.76
CA THR A 76 -7.75 10.15 0.39
C THR A 76 -7.71 9.73 -1.09
N TRP A 77 -8.61 10.28 -1.92
CA TRP A 77 -8.60 10.02 -3.37
C TRP A 77 -7.48 10.79 -4.08
N ILE A 78 -7.14 11.97 -3.55
CA ILE A 78 -6.07 12.82 -4.05
C ILE A 78 -5.17 13.10 -2.86
N GLU A 79 -4.08 12.34 -2.74
CA GLU A 79 -3.06 12.65 -1.73
C GLU A 79 -2.37 13.96 -2.12
N PRO A 80 -2.33 14.97 -1.23
CA PRO A 80 -1.62 16.21 -1.53
C PRO A 80 -0.13 15.92 -1.67
N GLU A 81 0.45 16.30 -2.81
CA GLU A 81 1.86 16.10 -3.08
C GLU A 81 2.72 16.96 -2.15
N SER A 82 3.30 16.33 -1.13
CA SER A 82 4.15 16.99 -0.14
C SER A 82 5.64 16.93 -0.48
N LYS A 83 6.06 15.96 -1.29
CA LYS A 83 7.48 15.69 -1.60
C LYS A 83 8.14 16.78 -2.44
N ASN A 84 7.43 17.29 -3.44
CA ASN A 84 7.94 18.31 -4.36
C ASN A 84 7.48 19.72 -3.97
N LYS A 85 6.98 19.89 -2.75
CA LYS A 85 6.49 21.19 -2.29
C LYS A 85 7.69 22.10 -2.03
N ILE A 86 7.81 23.16 -2.83
CA ILE A 86 8.81 24.20 -2.61
C ILE A 86 8.57 24.79 -1.20
N PRO A 87 9.59 24.78 -0.31
CA PRO A 87 9.46 25.37 1.00
C PRO A 87 9.18 26.87 0.84
N LYS A 88 8.21 27.39 1.60
CA LYS A 88 7.95 28.83 1.59
C LYS A 88 9.16 29.54 2.19
N LEU A 89 9.78 30.41 1.41
CA LEU A 89 10.81 31.33 1.90
C LEU A 89 10.15 32.36 2.84
N GLU A 90 10.83 32.67 3.94
CA GLU A 90 10.39 33.74 4.83
C GLU A 90 10.48 35.10 4.13
N LYS A 91 9.63 36.06 4.52
CA LYS A 91 9.57 37.39 3.90
C LYS A 91 10.90 38.15 3.98
N GLY A 92 11.79 37.79 4.90
CA GLY A 92 13.13 38.37 5.07
C GLY A 92 14.27 37.51 4.53
N PHE A 93 13.99 36.47 3.75
CA PHE A 93 15.04 35.61 3.21
C PHE A 93 15.89 36.36 2.19
N ILE A 94 17.16 36.59 2.52
CA ILE A 94 18.16 37.13 1.61
C ILE A 94 19.05 35.97 1.16
N PHE A 95 19.01 35.65 -0.13
CA PHE A 95 19.92 34.69 -0.74
C PHE A 95 21.22 35.39 -1.12
N LEU A 96 22.35 34.96 -0.54
CA LEU A 96 23.67 35.42 -0.92
C LEU A 96 24.38 34.30 -1.72
N PRO A 97 24.63 34.47 -3.02
CA PRO A 97 25.34 33.48 -3.80
C PRO A 97 26.79 33.31 -3.29
N ASN A 98 27.29 32.08 -3.37
CA ASN A 98 28.65 31.76 -2.95
C ASN A 98 29.65 32.47 -3.86
N GLN A 99 30.39 33.44 -3.33
CA GLN A 99 31.28 34.30 -4.12
C GLN A 99 32.47 33.56 -4.75
N ASN A 100 32.71 32.32 -4.33
CA ASN A 100 33.80 31.47 -4.81
C ASN A 100 33.38 30.47 -5.91
N GLU A 101 32.10 30.38 -6.25
CA GLU A 101 31.62 29.52 -7.34
C GLU A 101 31.52 30.35 -8.63
N ILE A 102 32.63 30.38 -9.36
CA ILE A 102 32.63 30.93 -10.71
C ILE A 102 31.96 29.90 -11.63
N HIS A 103 30.68 30.11 -11.94
CA HIS A 103 30.02 29.42 -13.04
C HIS A 103 30.40 30.13 -14.35
N PHE A 104 31.18 29.46 -15.19
CA PHE A 104 31.34 29.76 -16.62
C PHE A 104 30.51 28.78 -17.44
#